data_AF-B2J1I5-F1
#
_entry.id   AF-B2J1I5-F1
#
_cell.length_a   1.000
_cell.length_b   1.000
_cell.length_c   1.000
_cell.angle_alpha   90.00
_cell.angle_beta   90.00
_cell.angle_gamma   90.00
#
_symmetry.space_group_name_H-M   'P 1'
#
loop_
_entity.id
_entity.type
_entity.pdbx_description
1 polymer ?
#
loop_
_entity_poly.entity_id
_entity_poly.type
_entity_poly.pdbx_seq_one_letter_code
_entity_poly.pdbx_strand_id
1 'polypeptide(L)'
;MVRRRGNKVQAYVIFKGSLKYGFQINEGFHETYKSELGQTTFAGAVGVFFGCNSPKPNRASKLIATGNISSFCSSASEKNLQKAGWTITSKGSNIRGIKTAGLTRTVYVPMPGGYNYAWNITAAEISHAEELGILEAAGDTANLIWGSTPKPPRASKKDASGTVSTFIQPKQSIITGAVEKGWSIRGINYALLPE
;
A
#
# COMPACT_ATOMS: atom_id res chain seq x y z
N MET A 1 -29.10 13.52 -11.50
CA MET A 1 -28.09 14.59 -11.36
C MET A 1 -26.74 14.07 -11.85
N VAL A 2 -26.29 14.51 -13.02
CA VAL A 2 -25.00 14.09 -13.59
C VAL A 2 -23.89 14.63 -12.70
N ARG A 3 -23.25 13.77 -11.91
CA ARG A 3 -22.01 14.12 -11.19
C ARG A 3 -20.96 14.38 -12.28
N ARG A 4 -20.79 15.63 -12.69
CA ARG A 4 -19.65 16.06 -13.51
C ARG A 4 -18.39 15.75 -12.70
N ARG A 5 -17.85 14.55 -12.90
CA ARG A 5 -16.57 14.14 -12.35
C ARG A 5 -15.55 14.94 -13.15
N GLY A 6 -15.26 16.18 -12.73
CA GLY A 6 -14.21 16.98 -13.33
C GLY A 6 -12.89 16.20 -13.34
N ASN A 7 -11.95 16.65 -14.17
CA ASN A 7 -10.66 16.00 -14.39
C ASN A 7 -10.06 15.43 -13.11
N LYS A 8 -9.60 14.19 -13.18
CA LYS A 8 -9.00 13.47 -12.07
C LYS A 8 -7.50 13.37 -12.28
N VAL A 9 -6.75 13.70 -11.25
CA VAL A 9 -5.29 13.54 -11.19
C VAL A 9 -4.93 12.54 -10.11
N GLN A 10 -3.80 11.87 -10.29
CA GLN A 10 -3.19 11.05 -9.25
C GLN A 10 -2.36 11.96 -8.35
N ALA A 11 -2.54 11.80 -7.04
CA ALA A 11 -1.77 12.50 -6.02
C ALA A 11 -1.37 11.50 -4.94
N TYR A 12 -0.41 11.87 -4.10
CA TYR A 12 -0.05 11.11 -2.92
C TYR A 12 0.16 12.02 -1.71
N VAL A 13 0.09 11.42 -0.52
CA VAL A 13 0.48 12.06 0.74
C VAL A 13 1.51 11.19 1.45
N ILE A 14 2.40 11.84 2.19
CA ILE A 14 3.33 11.15 3.09
C ILE A 14 2.66 11.03 4.46
N PHE A 15 2.63 9.82 5.00
CA PHE A 15 2.05 9.53 6.31
C PHE A 15 2.87 8.46 7.04
N LYS A 16 2.73 8.39 8.37
CA LYS A 16 3.47 7.44 9.22
C LYS A 16 4.98 7.40 8.89
N GLY A 17 5.63 8.56 8.98
CA GLY A 17 7.07 8.70 8.70
C GLY A 17 7.36 8.90 7.21
N SER A 18 7.34 7.82 6.43
CA SER A 18 7.82 7.83 5.05
C SER A 18 6.89 7.14 4.03
N LEU A 19 5.77 6.58 4.47
CA LEU A 19 4.85 5.88 3.56
C LEU A 19 4.15 6.86 2.63
N LYS A 20 4.10 6.52 1.34
CA LYS A 20 3.45 7.33 0.31
C LYS A 20 2.14 6.68 -0.14
N TYR A 21 1.01 7.22 0.33
CA TYR A 21 -0.31 6.74 -0.09
C TYR A 21 -0.84 7.55 -1.27
N GLY A 22 -0.99 6.86 -2.40
CA GLY A 22 -1.54 7.39 -3.63
C GLY A 22 -3.06 7.26 -3.72
N PHE A 23 -3.71 8.25 -4.33
CA PHE A 23 -5.15 8.29 -4.57
C PHE A 23 -5.51 9.19 -5.75
N GLN A 24 -6.75 9.06 -6.25
CA GLN A 24 -7.30 9.95 -7.27
C GLN A 24 -8.10 11.08 -6.63
N ILE A 25 -7.88 12.30 -7.12
CA ILE A 25 -8.52 13.52 -6.63
C ILE A 25 -8.94 14.39 -7.82
N ASN A 26 -9.93 15.27 -7.62
CA ASN A 26 -10.24 16.26 -8.66
C ASN A 26 -9.09 17.26 -8.81
N GLU A 27 -8.71 17.57 -10.04
CA GLU A 27 -7.59 18.44 -10.37
C GLU A 27 -7.73 19.84 -9.77
N GLY A 28 -8.87 20.51 -10.01
CA GLY A 28 -9.12 21.84 -9.44
C GLY A 28 -9.04 21.83 -7.91
N PHE A 29 -9.66 20.84 -7.27
CA PHE A 29 -9.54 20.67 -5.82
C PHE A 29 -8.09 20.45 -5.36
N HIS A 30 -7.33 19.63 -6.08
CA HIS A 30 -5.94 19.37 -5.75
C HIS A 30 -5.09 20.63 -5.87
N GLU A 31 -5.18 21.35 -6.98
CA GLU A 31 -4.42 22.59 -7.18
C GLU A 31 -4.72 23.65 -6.10
N THR A 32 -5.98 23.77 -5.68
CA THR A 32 -6.37 24.71 -4.62
C THR A 32 -5.83 24.31 -3.24
N TYR A 33 -5.89 23.03 -2.86
CA TYR A 33 -5.65 22.61 -1.46
C TYR A 33 -4.40 21.74 -1.25
N LYS A 34 -3.64 21.40 -2.30
CA LYS A 34 -2.51 20.45 -2.20
C LYS A 34 -1.45 20.89 -1.20
N SER A 35 -1.12 22.19 -1.18
CA SER A 35 -0.11 22.74 -0.26
C SER A 35 -0.57 22.62 1.20
N GLU A 36 -1.81 22.98 1.49
CA GLU A 36 -2.36 22.95 2.85
C GLU A 36 -2.51 21.50 3.35
N LEU A 37 -2.99 20.61 2.50
CA LEU A 37 -3.20 19.20 2.81
C LEU A 37 -1.91 18.35 2.81
N GLY A 38 -0.78 18.92 2.35
CA GLY A 38 0.48 18.19 2.20
C GLY A 38 0.39 17.09 1.13
N GLN A 39 -0.35 17.34 0.06
CA GLN A 39 -0.47 16.45 -1.09
C GLN A 39 0.57 16.80 -2.14
N THR A 40 1.04 15.79 -2.87
CA THR A 40 1.95 15.96 -4.00
C THR A 40 1.34 15.30 -5.23
N THR A 41 1.43 15.95 -6.39
CA THR A 41 1.01 15.36 -7.66
C THR A 41 1.88 14.14 -7.97
N PHE A 42 1.26 13.03 -8.35
CA PHE A 42 1.98 11.83 -8.69
C PHE A 42 2.57 11.94 -10.10
N ALA A 43 3.89 11.91 -10.18
CA ALA A 43 4.64 11.92 -11.44
C ALA A 43 5.64 10.76 -11.48
N GLY A 44 5.18 9.53 -11.19
CA GLY A 44 6.03 8.34 -11.20
C GLY A 44 6.91 8.17 -9.95
N ALA A 45 6.58 8.81 -8.84
CA ALA A 45 7.36 8.71 -7.60
C ALA A 45 7.45 7.26 -7.10
N VAL A 46 8.66 6.80 -6.78
CA VAL A 46 8.92 5.46 -6.24
C VAL A 46 8.30 5.30 -4.85
N GLY A 47 7.76 4.11 -4.58
CA GLY A 47 7.19 3.73 -3.28
C GLY A 47 5.77 4.22 -3.05
N VAL A 48 5.11 4.80 -4.05
CA VAL A 48 3.70 5.20 -3.94
C VAL A 48 2.84 3.97 -4.14
N PHE A 49 2.03 3.66 -3.11
CA PHE A 49 1.04 2.60 -3.18
C PHE A 49 -0.37 3.16 -3.19
N PHE A 50 -1.24 2.55 -3.98
CA PHE A 50 -2.62 2.98 -4.18
C PHE A 50 -3.60 1.96 -3.64
N GLY A 51 -4.76 2.44 -3.20
CA GLY A 51 -5.92 1.60 -2.92
C GLY A 51 -5.75 0.57 -1.79
N CYS A 52 -4.75 0.73 -0.92
CA CYS A 52 -4.54 -0.21 0.17
C CYS A 52 -5.75 -0.26 1.12
N ASN A 53 -5.99 -1.42 1.72
CA ASN A 53 -6.99 -1.59 2.77
C ASN A 53 -6.54 -0.98 4.08
N SER A 54 -5.26 -1.13 4.42
CA SER A 54 -4.62 -0.61 5.65
C SER A 54 -3.10 -0.56 5.46
N PRO A 55 -2.38 0.41 6.05
CA PRO A 55 -2.89 1.60 6.74
C PRO A 55 -3.32 2.70 5.75
N LYS A 56 -4.34 3.49 6.10
CA LYS A 56 -4.76 4.66 5.30
C LYS A 56 -4.41 5.96 6.03
N PRO A 57 -4.04 7.03 5.31
CA PRO A 57 -3.89 8.36 5.90
C PRO A 57 -5.19 8.86 6.50
N ASN A 58 -5.08 9.80 7.43
CA ASN A 58 -6.22 10.54 7.93
C ASN A 58 -6.85 11.38 6.81
N ARG A 59 -8.14 11.69 6.99
CA ARG A 59 -8.86 12.60 6.09
C ARG A 59 -9.15 13.90 6.80
N ALA A 60 -8.79 15.00 6.16
CA ALA A 60 -9.21 16.33 6.56
C ALA A 60 -10.54 16.66 5.88
N SER A 61 -11.42 17.36 6.59
CA SER A 61 -12.65 17.92 6.05
C SER A 61 -12.90 19.33 6.57
N LYS A 62 -13.50 20.20 5.77
CA LYS A 62 -13.83 21.58 6.13
C LYS A 62 -15.16 21.98 5.51
N LEU A 63 -15.99 22.64 6.30
CA LEU A 63 -17.23 23.23 5.81
C LEU A 63 -16.89 24.57 5.14
N ILE A 64 -17.33 24.73 3.90
CA ILE A 64 -17.26 25.98 3.13
C ILE A 64 -18.67 26.41 2.75
N ALA A 65 -18.83 27.64 2.27
CA ALA A 65 -20.15 28.19 1.90
C ALA A 65 -20.92 27.30 0.90
N THR A 66 -20.20 26.59 0.02
CA THR A 66 -20.77 25.71 -1.01
C THR A 66 -20.92 24.25 -0.56
N GLY A 67 -20.59 23.89 0.68
CA GLY A 67 -20.73 22.53 1.22
C GLY A 67 -19.50 22.02 1.98
N ASN A 68 -19.41 20.70 2.16
CA ASN A 68 -18.28 20.08 2.85
C ASN A 68 -17.23 19.58 1.85
N ILE A 69 -15.97 20.00 2.04
CA ILE A 69 -14.83 19.49 1.28
C ILE A 69 -14.02 18.50 2.10
N SER A 70 -13.43 17.48 1.46
CA SER A 70 -12.58 16.52 2.15
C SER A 70 -11.60 15.80 1.24
N SER A 71 -10.39 15.55 1.74
CA SER A 71 -9.40 14.67 1.11
C SER A 71 -8.46 14.05 2.15
N PHE A 72 -7.59 13.14 1.70
CA PHE A 72 -6.46 12.66 2.51
C PHE A 72 -5.45 13.79 2.75
N CYS A 73 -4.83 13.79 3.92
CA CYS A 73 -3.80 14.74 4.32
C CYS A 73 -2.53 14.04 4.78
N SER A 74 -1.40 14.75 4.67
CA SER A 74 -0.13 14.29 5.25
C SER A 74 -0.19 14.34 6.78
N SER A 75 0.54 13.45 7.45
CA SER A 75 0.64 13.47 8.92
C SER A 75 1.30 14.76 9.43
N ALA A 76 2.20 15.36 8.65
CA ALA A 76 2.87 16.61 9.00
C ALA A 76 1.92 17.82 8.93
N SER A 77 0.89 17.77 8.07
CA SER A 77 -0.07 18.86 7.88
C SER A 77 -1.18 18.88 8.94
N GLU A 78 -1.40 17.79 9.68
CA GLU A 78 -2.59 17.63 10.54
C GLU A 78 -2.74 18.75 11.58
N LYS A 79 -1.66 19.11 12.27
CA LYS A 79 -1.67 20.19 13.29
C LYS A 79 -2.01 21.55 12.67
N ASN A 80 -1.50 21.84 11.48
CA ASN A 80 -1.75 23.12 10.80
C ASN A 80 -3.17 23.16 10.24
N LEU A 81 -3.66 22.04 9.72
CA LEU A 81 -5.04 21.91 9.24
C LEU A 81 -6.05 22.12 10.37
N GLN A 82 -5.83 21.54 11.55
CA GLN A 82 -6.68 21.76 12.72
C GLN A 82 -6.74 23.25 13.10
N LYS A 83 -5.59 23.94 13.13
CA LYS A 83 -5.53 25.39 13.36
C LYS A 83 -6.26 26.20 12.28
N ALA A 84 -6.22 25.74 11.04
CA ALA A 84 -6.92 26.34 9.91
C ALA A 84 -8.43 25.97 9.84
N GLY A 85 -8.98 25.35 10.89
CA GLY A 85 -10.39 25.01 11.01
C GLY A 85 -10.82 23.76 10.26
N TRP A 86 -9.89 22.87 9.90
CA TRP A 86 -10.22 21.55 9.35
C TRP A 86 -10.47 20.55 10.46
N THR A 87 -11.50 19.74 10.29
CA THR A 87 -11.75 18.54 11.10
C THR A 87 -10.95 17.38 10.53
N ILE A 88 -10.08 16.80 11.35
CA ILE A 88 -9.31 15.59 10.99
C ILE A 88 -10.04 14.36 11.49
N THR A 89 -10.32 13.43 10.58
CA THR A 89 -10.97 12.15 10.90
C THR A 89 -10.00 10.98 10.74
N SER A 90 -9.79 10.28 11.85
CA SER A 90 -9.11 8.98 11.90
C SER A 90 -10.12 7.88 11.60
N LYS A 91 -10.39 7.63 10.31
CA LYS A 91 -11.28 6.53 9.88
C LYS A 91 -10.54 5.33 9.27
N GLY A 92 -9.20 5.35 9.25
CA GLY A 92 -8.42 4.49 8.34
C GLY A 92 -7.18 3.79 8.91
N SER A 93 -6.92 3.92 10.22
CA SER A 93 -5.76 3.30 10.88
C SER A 93 -6.13 2.01 11.61
N ASN A 94 -7.18 1.28 11.20
CA ASN A 94 -7.37 -0.10 11.65
C ASN A 94 -6.24 -0.95 11.05
N ILE A 95 -5.11 -0.87 11.73
CA ILE A 95 -3.95 -1.70 11.55
C ILE A 95 -4.44 -3.13 11.72
N ARG A 96 -4.25 -3.96 10.70
CA ARG A 96 -4.49 -5.39 10.87
C ARG A 96 -3.44 -5.91 11.85
N GLY A 97 -3.89 -6.52 12.94
CA GLY A 97 -3.01 -7.17 13.90
C GLY A 97 -2.16 -8.24 13.22
N ILE A 98 -0.93 -8.40 13.68
CA ILE A 98 -0.01 -9.42 13.21
C ILE A 98 -0.42 -10.76 13.80
N LYS A 99 -0.57 -11.77 12.95
CA LYS A 99 -0.73 -13.16 13.38
C LYS A 99 0.63 -13.84 13.40
N THR A 100 1.17 -14.09 14.58
CA THR A 100 2.45 -14.80 14.76
C THR A 100 2.27 -16.31 14.98
N ALA A 101 1.04 -16.77 15.25
CA ALA A 101 0.73 -18.17 15.53
C ALA A 101 -0.67 -18.57 15.03
N GLY A 102 -0.95 -19.88 15.05
CA GLY A 102 -2.21 -20.47 14.59
C GLY A 102 -2.19 -20.93 13.14
N LEU A 103 -3.37 -21.21 12.58
CA LEU A 103 -3.55 -21.78 11.24
C LEU A 103 -3.03 -20.87 10.11
N THR A 104 -3.01 -19.56 10.35
CA THR A 104 -2.51 -18.56 9.41
C THR A 104 -1.52 -17.65 10.10
N ARG A 105 -0.43 -17.29 9.41
CA ARG A 105 0.53 -16.29 9.88
C ARG A 105 0.57 -15.09 8.96
N THR A 106 0.85 -13.93 9.53
CA THR A 106 1.07 -12.69 8.78
C THR A 106 2.48 -12.68 8.24
N VAL A 107 2.60 -12.49 6.94
CA VAL A 107 3.86 -12.41 6.23
C VAL A 107 3.88 -11.18 5.34
N TYR A 108 5.05 -10.85 4.85
CA TYR A 108 5.23 -9.78 3.88
C TYR A 108 6.37 -10.04 2.92
N VAL A 109 6.40 -9.26 1.83
CA VAL A 109 7.60 -9.08 1.01
C VAL A 109 8.00 -7.60 1.01
N PRO A 110 9.31 -7.30 1.08
CA PRO A 110 9.80 -5.95 0.89
C PRO A 110 9.48 -5.46 -0.53
N MET A 111 8.92 -4.25 -0.63
CA MET A 111 8.62 -3.59 -1.90
C MET A 111 9.58 -2.43 -2.17
N PRO A 112 9.85 -2.10 -3.44
CA PRO A 112 10.57 -0.89 -3.80
C PRO A 112 9.93 0.35 -3.19
N GLY A 113 10.77 1.22 -2.61
CA GLY A 113 10.31 2.41 -1.90
C GLY A 113 9.97 2.20 -0.42
N GLY A 114 10.36 1.06 0.16
CA GLY A 114 10.52 0.91 1.61
C GLY A 114 9.27 0.49 2.38
N TYR A 115 8.18 0.12 1.69
CA TYR A 115 6.99 -0.45 2.33
C TYR A 115 6.99 -1.98 2.19
N ASN A 116 6.22 -2.66 3.06
CA ASN A 116 6.11 -4.11 3.08
C ASN A 116 4.72 -4.53 2.59
N TYR A 117 4.62 -5.29 1.50
CA TYR A 117 3.31 -5.80 1.07
C TYR A 117 2.93 -6.99 1.96
N ALA A 118 1.86 -6.86 2.74
CA ALA A 118 1.49 -7.83 3.76
C ALA A 118 0.22 -8.63 3.39
N TRP A 119 0.23 -9.91 3.75
CA TRP A 119 -0.92 -10.81 3.65
C TRP A 119 -0.82 -11.92 4.69
N ASN A 120 -1.84 -12.79 4.76
CA ASN A 120 -1.79 -13.98 5.58
C ASN A 120 -1.60 -15.21 4.69
N ILE A 121 -0.72 -16.12 5.09
CA ILE A 121 -0.57 -17.46 4.50
C ILE A 121 -0.91 -18.51 5.53
N THR A 122 -1.20 -19.72 5.08
CA THR A 122 -1.37 -20.88 5.94
C THR A 122 -0.04 -21.35 6.52
N ALA A 123 -0.08 -22.08 7.65
CA ALA A 123 1.13 -22.66 8.23
C ALA A 123 1.88 -23.61 7.27
N ALA A 124 1.16 -24.31 6.39
CA ALA A 124 1.75 -25.21 5.39
C ALA A 124 2.54 -24.46 4.32
N GLU A 125 2.09 -23.26 3.92
CA GLU A 125 2.75 -22.44 2.90
C GLU A 125 4.05 -21.77 3.38
N ILE A 126 4.28 -21.74 4.71
CA ILE A 126 5.49 -21.15 5.30
C ILE A 126 6.76 -21.91 4.90
N SER A 127 6.67 -23.21 4.64
CA SER A 127 7.82 -24.03 4.21
C SER A 127 8.46 -23.52 2.91
N HIS A 128 7.71 -22.76 2.10
CA HIS A 128 8.17 -22.15 0.86
C HIS A 128 8.58 -20.68 1.00
N ALA A 129 8.49 -20.10 2.19
CA ALA A 129 8.67 -18.67 2.40
C ALA A 129 10.05 -18.18 1.98
N GLU A 130 11.11 -18.92 2.35
CA GLU A 130 12.49 -18.57 2.03
C GLU A 130 12.75 -18.57 0.51
N GLU A 131 12.19 -19.54 -0.23
CA GLU A 131 12.34 -19.62 -1.70
C GLU A 131 11.74 -18.41 -2.43
N LEU A 132 10.77 -17.75 -1.80
CA LEU A 132 9.97 -16.67 -2.39
C LEU A 132 10.31 -15.30 -1.79
N GLY A 133 11.31 -15.22 -0.90
CA GLY A 133 11.68 -13.99 -0.20
C GLY A 133 10.57 -13.46 0.72
N ILE A 134 9.71 -14.35 1.20
CA ILE A 134 8.62 -14.03 2.13
C ILE A 134 9.19 -14.01 3.55
N LEU A 135 8.88 -12.96 4.30
CA LEU A 135 9.31 -12.77 5.68
C LEU A 135 8.11 -12.83 6.62
N GLU A 136 8.26 -13.48 7.78
CA GLU A 136 7.25 -13.43 8.84
C GLU A 136 7.23 -12.04 9.49
N ALA A 137 6.04 -11.48 9.67
CA ALA A 137 5.87 -10.22 10.36
C ALA A 137 6.00 -10.43 11.88
N ALA A 138 6.78 -9.58 12.55
CA ALA A 138 6.93 -9.59 14.00
C ALA A 138 6.96 -8.15 14.54
N GLY A 139 6.29 -7.92 15.67
CA GLY A 139 6.34 -6.66 16.41
C GLY A 139 5.58 -5.50 15.75
N ASP A 140 6.20 -4.85 14.77
CA ASP A 140 5.74 -3.58 14.21
C ASP A 140 4.90 -3.75 12.93
N THR A 141 3.86 -2.93 12.84
CA THR A 141 2.92 -2.85 11.72
C THR A 141 3.04 -1.56 10.92
N ALA A 142 3.95 -0.65 11.30
CA ALA A 142 4.04 0.69 10.76
C ALA A 142 4.17 0.71 9.23
N ASN A 143 4.88 -0.27 8.64
CA ASN A 143 5.14 -0.37 7.21
C ASN A 143 4.39 -1.52 6.50
N LEU A 144 3.52 -2.27 7.19
CA LEU A 144 2.77 -3.39 6.61
C LEU A 144 1.54 -2.90 5.84
N ILE A 145 1.60 -2.99 4.52
CA ILE A 145 0.57 -2.51 3.59
C ILE A 145 -0.25 -3.68 3.08
N TRP A 146 -1.56 -3.63 3.34
CA TRP A 146 -2.48 -4.70 2.99
C TRP A 146 -3.28 -4.34 1.74
N GLY A 147 -3.21 -5.17 0.70
CA GLY A 147 -4.08 -5.07 -0.47
C GLY A 147 -3.85 -3.82 -1.33
N SER A 148 -2.61 -3.35 -1.45
CA SER A 148 -2.27 -2.22 -2.32
C SER A 148 -2.06 -2.60 -3.79
N THR A 149 -1.96 -1.57 -4.63
CA THR A 149 -1.28 -1.62 -5.92
C THR A 149 -0.07 -0.66 -5.91
N PRO A 150 1.01 -0.96 -6.66
CA PRO A 150 1.23 -2.19 -7.42
C PRO A 150 1.38 -3.41 -6.50
N LYS A 151 0.95 -4.57 -7.01
CA LYS A 151 1.04 -5.85 -6.29
C LYS A 151 2.40 -6.49 -6.57
N PRO A 152 2.96 -7.26 -5.62
CA PRO A 152 4.07 -8.14 -5.94
C PRO A 152 3.68 -9.15 -7.03
N PRO A 153 4.65 -9.70 -7.77
CA PRO A 153 4.40 -10.83 -8.65
C PRO A 153 3.83 -12.02 -7.86
N ARG A 154 3.19 -12.94 -8.56
CA ARG A 154 2.68 -14.19 -7.98
C ARG A 154 3.54 -15.37 -8.40
N ALA A 155 3.79 -16.25 -7.44
CA ALA A 155 4.46 -17.53 -7.66
C ALA A 155 3.45 -18.66 -7.45
N SER A 156 3.47 -19.67 -8.33
CA SER A 156 2.69 -20.89 -8.17
C SER A 156 3.50 -22.14 -8.49
N LYS A 157 3.30 -23.20 -7.70
CA LYS A 157 3.95 -24.50 -7.88
C LYS A 157 2.94 -25.61 -7.59
N LYS A 158 3.01 -26.69 -8.37
CA LYS A 158 2.21 -27.89 -8.16
C LYS A 158 3.07 -28.90 -7.39
N ASP A 159 2.54 -29.44 -6.30
CA ASP A 159 3.16 -30.49 -5.50
C ASP A 159 2.21 -31.69 -5.36
N ALA A 160 2.59 -32.67 -4.53
CA ALA A 160 1.78 -33.85 -4.27
C ALA A 160 0.46 -33.53 -3.52
N SER A 161 0.41 -32.41 -2.81
CA SER A 161 -0.72 -31.96 -1.99
C SER A 161 -1.67 -31.01 -2.72
N GLY A 162 -1.26 -30.45 -3.85
CA GLY A 162 -2.09 -29.59 -4.69
C GLY A 162 -1.30 -28.52 -5.43
N THR A 163 -1.87 -27.33 -5.53
CA THR A 163 -1.21 -26.14 -6.10
C THR A 163 -1.08 -25.08 -5.04
N VAL A 164 0.15 -24.70 -4.72
CA VAL A 164 0.46 -23.56 -3.87
C VAL A 164 0.54 -22.31 -4.74
N SER A 165 -0.08 -21.21 -4.31
CA SER A 165 -0.07 -19.93 -5.03
C SER A 165 -0.04 -18.73 -4.09
N THR A 166 1.08 -18.02 -4.07
CA THR A 166 1.32 -16.89 -3.16
C THR A 166 2.03 -15.74 -3.88
N PHE A 167 2.38 -14.68 -3.15
CA PHE A 167 3.21 -13.58 -3.67
C PHE A 167 4.69 -13.91 -3.51
N ILE A 168 5.53 -13.31 -4.36
CA ILE A 168 6.98 -13.43 -4.32
C ILE A 168 7.59 -12.03 -4.22
N GLN A 169 8.74 -11.92 -3.53
CA GLN A 169 9.48 -10.68 -3.48
C GLN A 169 9.83 -10.22 -4.91
N PRO A 170 9.54 -8.97 -5.30
CA PRO A 170 9.90 -8.45 -6.61
C PRO A 170 11.41 -8.13 -6.69
N LYS A 171 12.25 -9.16 -6.61
CA LYS A 171 13.71 -9.06 -6.72
C LYS A 171 14.19 -10.11 -7.71
N GLN A 172 14.98 -9.69 -8.71
CA GLN A 172 15.37 -10.55 -9.82
C GLN A 172 16.06 -11.84 -9.35
N SER A 173 16.96 -11.76 -8.36
CA SER A 173 17.65 -12.93 -7.81
C SER A 173 16.68 -13.94 -7.17
N ILE A 174 15.64 -13.46 -6.49
CA ILE A 174 14.63 -14.32 -5.85
C ILE A 174 13.73 -14.96 -6.90
N ILE A 175 13.34 -14.19 -7.92
CA ILE A 175 12.53 -14.68 -9.05
C ILE A 175 13.29 -15.79 -9.80
N THR A 176 14.55 -15.56 -10.16
CA THR A 176 15.37 -16.55 -10.85
C THR A 176 15.53 -17.81 -10.02
N GLY A 177 15.88 -17.70 -8.73
CA GLY A 177 16.01 -18.85 -7.84
C GLY A 177 14.71 -19.63 -7.63
N ALA A 178 13.56 -18.94 -7.61
CA ALA A 178 12.25 -19.61 -7.55
C ALA A 178 11.96 -20.38 -8.85
N VAL A 179 12.26 -19.81 -10.02
CA VAL A 179 12.08 -20.49 -11.31
C VAL A 179 12.94 -21.75 -11.39
N GLU A 180 14.20 -21.69 -10.96
CA GLU A 180 15.10 -22.85 -10.90
C GLU A 180 14.56 -23.96 -9.99
N LYS A 181 13.85 -23.58 -8.92
CA LYS A 181 13.15 -24.51 -8.01
C LYS A 181 11.79 -24.97 -8.53
N GLY A 182 11.44 -24.65 -9.78
CA GLY A 182 10.22 -25.12 -10.45
C GLY A 182 8.97 -24.26 -10.18
N TRP A 183 9.12 -23.02 -9.72
CA TRP A 183 8.00 -22.10 -9.59
C TRP A 183 7.65 -21.44 -10.92
N SER A 184 6.35 -21.31 -11.20
CA SER A 184 5.84 -20.47 -12.28
C SER A 184 5.53 -19.07 -11.73
N ILE A 185 6.13 -18.04 -12.33
CA ILE A 185 5.98 -16.64 -11.90
C ILE A 185 5.10 -15.86 -12.88
N ARG A 186 4.17 -15.06 -12.37
CA ARG A 186 3.23 -14.23 -13.18
C ARG A 186 3.08 -12.83 -12.59
N GLY A 187 2.64 -11.88 -13.43
CA GLY A 187 2.34 -10.51 -12.99
C GLY A 187 3.59 -9.72 -12.59
N ILE A 188 4.73 -10.00 -13.23
CA ILE A 188 5.96 -9.24 -13.05
C ILE A 188 5.70 -7.81 -13.54
N ASN A 189 5.78 -6.86 -12.61
CA ASN A 189 5.80 -5.46 -12.93
C ASN A 189 7.27 -5.01 -12.94
N TYR A 190 7.82 -4.71 -14.11
CA TYR A 190 9.22 -4.31 -14.24
C TYR A 190 9.54 -3.00 -13.52
N ALA A 191 8.54 -2.14 -13.28
CA ALA A 191 8.72 -0.96 -12.43
C ALA A 191 8.95 -1.31 -10.94
N LEU A 192 8.80 -2.59 -10.56
CA LEU A 192 9.05 -3.09 -9.21
C LEU A 192 10.34 -3.89 -9.06
N LEU A 193 11.11 -4.10 -10.12
CA LEU A 193 12.41 -4.76 -10.01
C LEU A 193 13.44 -3.64 -9.76
N PRO A 194 14.02 -3.51 -8.56
CA PRO A 194 15.20 -2.68 -8.40
C PRO A 194 16.32 -3.29 -9.25
N GLU A 195 17.17 -2.44 -9.84
CA GLU A 195 18.45 -2.87 -10.44
C GLU A 195 19.28 -3.70 -9.45
#